data_AF-A0A1E5SRE1-F1
#
_entry.id   AF-A0A1E5SRE1-F1
#
_cell.length_a   1.000
_cell.length_b   1.000
_cell.length_c   1.000
_cell.angle_alpha   90.00
_cell.angle_beta   90.00
_cell.angle_gamma   90.00
#
_symmetry.space_group_name_H-M   'P 1'
#
loop_
_entity.id
_entity.type
_entity.pdbx_description
1 polymer ?
#
loop_
_entity_poly.entity_id
_entity_poly.type
_entity_poly.pdbx_seq_one_letter_code
_entity_poly.pdbx_strand_id
1 'polypeptide(L)'
;MLELGFKFFRFCLVGLSGMAIDYGITFLGKERIKVNKYVANGVGFLCAATSNFFFNKFWTFNDQNPDELIQYSKYLSFALIGLGINTFIIYLLINKRDMNFYWAKLIAIAVVVLWNFIANYNFTFI
;
A
#
# COMPACT_ATOMS: atom_id res chain seq x y z
N MET A 1 -21.77 -10.13 -1.39
CA MET A 1 -20.51 -10.85 -1.08
C MET A 1 -19.56 -10.96 -2.27
N LEU A 2 -20.02 -11.37 -3.46
CA LEU A 2 -19.17 -11.50 -4.67
C LEU A 2 -18.51 -10.18 -5.14
N GLU A 3 -19.23 -9.05 -5.09
CA GLU A 3 -18.66 -7.75 -5.46
C GLU A 3 -17.52 -7.30 -4.54
N LEU A 4 -17.60 -7.62 -3.25
CA LEU A 4 -16.58 -7.24 -2.27
C LEU A 4 -15.27 -8.00 -2.54
N GLY A 5 -15.37 -9.29 -2.87
CA GLY A 5 -14.21 -10.10 -3.26
C GLY A 5 -13.55 -9.61 -4.55
N PHE A 6 -14.35 -9.18 -5.55
CA PHE A 6 -13.81 -8.65 -6.80
C PHE A 6 -13.09 -7.32 -6.60
N LYS A 7 -13.64 -6.43 -5.76
CA LYS A 7 -12.98 -5.17 -5.35
C LYS A 7 -11.70 -5.43 -4.57
N PHE A 8 -11.69 -6.41 -3.66
CA PHE A 8 -10.49 -6.83 -2.94
C PHE A 8 -9.41 -7.36 -3.88
N PHE A 9 -9.78 -8.18 -4.86
CA PHE A 9 -8.83 -8.71 -5.84
C PHE A 9 -8.23 -7.60 -6.71
N ARG A 10 -9.05 -6.65 -7.18
CA ARG A 10 -8.55 -5.45 -7.89
C ARG A 10 -7.63 -4.62 -7.00
N PHE A 11 -7.97 -4.40 -5.74
CA PHE A 11 -7.11 -3.68 -4.80
C PHE A 11 -5.75 -4.35 -4.63
N CYS A 12 -5.71 -5.69 -4.50
CA CYS A 12 -4.47 -6.45 -4.45
C CYS A 12 -3.66 -6.34 -5.75
N LEU A 13 -4.32 -6.43 -6.92
CA LEU A 13 -3.66 -6.25 -8.22
C LEU A 13 -3.08 -4.85 -8.40
N VAL A 14 -3.83 -3.82 -7.99
CA VAL A 14 -3.34 -2.44 -8.00
C VAL A 14 -2.15 -2.32 -7.04
N GLY A 15 -2.27 -2.81 -5.80
CA GLY A 15 -1.17 -2.83 -4.85
C GLY A 15 0.11 -3.48 -5.39
N LEU A 16 -0.01 -4.62 -6.07
CA LEU A 16 1.10 -5.29 -6.75
C LEU A 16 1.68 -4.45 -7.89
N SER A 17 0.83 -3.77 -8.66
CA SER A 17 1.30 -2.87 -9.73
C SER A 17 2.06 -1.67 -9.16
N GLY A 18 1.59 -1.06 -8.07
CA GLY A 18 2.32 0.01 -7.39
C GLY A 18 3.65 -0.47 -6.83
N MET A 19 3.70 -1.68 -6.27
CA MET A 19 4.96 -2.27 -5.81
C MET A 19 5.94 -2.48 -6.97
N ALA A 20 5.47 -2.93 -8.13
CA ALA A 20 6.29 -3.07 -9.33
C ALA A 20 6.81 -1.72 -9.84
N ILE A 21 5.96 -0.67 -9.80
CA ILE A 21 6.34 0.72 -10.16
C ILE A 21 7.38 1.27 -9.17
N ASP A 22 7.19 1.08 -7.87
CA ASP A 22 8.14 1.52 -6.83
C ASP A 22 9.52 0.87 -7.04
N TYR A 23 9.55 -0.46 -7.17
CA TYR A 23 10.78 -1.20 -7.42
C TYR A 23 11.42 -0.81 -8.75
N GLY A 24 10.63 -0.61 -9.81
CA GLY A 24 11.10 -0.21 -11.12
C GLY A 24 11.75 1.18 -11.11
N ILE A 25 11.09 2.17 -10.49
CA ILE A 25 11.59 3.54 -10.39
C ILE A 25 12.80 3.62 -9.46
N THR A 26 12.76 2.92 -8.32
CA THR A 26 13.89 2.86 -7.39
C THR A 26 15.10 2.20 -8.06
N PHE A 27 14.90 1.13 -8.83
CA PHE A 27 15.96 0.48 -9.60
C PHE A 27 16.52 1.39 -10.70
N LEU A 28 15.66 2.05 -11.48
CA LEU A 28 16.09 3.02 -12.49
C LEU A 28 16.88 4.18 -11.87
N GLY A 29 16.37 4.77 -10.78
CA GLY A 29 17.01 5.90 -10.09
C GLY A 29 18.37 5.55 -9.47
N LYS A 30 18.47 4.38 -8.84
CA LYS A 30 19.72 3.91 -8.23
C LYS A 30 20.73 3.45 -9.28
N GLU A 31 20.31 2.62 -10.23
CA GLU A 31 21.22 1.86 -11.09
C GLU A 31 21.56 2.62 -12.38
N ARG A 32 20.62 3.38 -12.96
CA ARG A 32 20.88 4.20 -14.16
C ARG A 32 21.34 5.61 -13.83
N ILE A 33 20.71 6.26 -12.84
CA ILE A 33 20.93 7.68 -12.54
C ILE A 33 21.94 7.88 -11.39
N LYS A 34 22.28 6.83 -10.62
CA LYS A 34 23.23 6.87 -9.48
C LYS A 34 22.88 7.94 -8.43
N VAL A 35 21.60 8.27 -8.30
CA VAL A 35 21.13 9.22 -7.28
C VAL A 35 21.21 8.55 -5.91
N ASN A 36 21.30 9.37 -4.86
CA ASN A 36 21.25 8.89 -3.48
C ASN A 36 20.05 7.93 -3.28
N LYS A 37 20.35 6.71 -2.81
CA LYS A 37 19.40 5.62 -2.56
C LYS A 37 18.15 6.05 -1.78
N TYR A 38 18.27 7.01 -0.86
CA TYR A 38 17.14 7.53 -0.10
C TYR A 38 16.21 8.39 -0.96
N VAL A 39 16.77 9.18 -1.88
CA VAL A 39 16.00 10.02 -2.81
C VAL A 39 15.30 9.16 -3.86
N ALA A 40 16.01 8.18 -4.43
CA ALA A 40 15.43 7.23 -5.39
C ALA A 40 14.25 6.46 -4.78
N ASN A 41 14.38 6.00 -3.54
CA ASN A 41 13.31 5.30 -2.81
C ASN A 41 12.11 6.23 -2.50
N GLY A 42 12.37 7.49 -2.12
CA GLY A 42 11.29 8.45 -1.88
C GLY A 42 10.48 8.77 -3.14
N VAL A 43 11.16 8.93 -4.29
CA VAL A 43 10.50 9.17 -5.58
C VAL A 43 9.74 7.93 -6.05
N GLY A 44 10.33 6.74 -5.92
CA GLY A 44 9.65 5.47 -6.22
C GLY A 44 8.37 5.29 -5.41
N PHE A 45 8.45 5.53 -4.10
CA PHE A 45 7.30 5.43 -3.21
C PHE A 45 6.20 6.44 -3.56
N LEU A 46 6.55 7.69 -3.86
CA LEU A 46 5.58 8.71 -4.28
C LEU A 46 4.89 8.32 -5.59
N CYS A 47 5.65 7.94 -6.62
CA CYS A 47 5.08 7.52 -7.90
C CYS A 47 4.20 6.27 -7.78
N ALA A 48 4.59 5.33 -6.93
CA ALA A 48 3.80 4.14 -6.62
C ALA A 48 2.52 4.47 -5.84
N ALA A 49 2.61 5.36 -4.84
CA ALA A 49 1.45 5.84 -4.10
C ALA A 49 0.47 6.58 -5.01
N THR A 50 0.97 7.47 -5.88
CA THR A 50 0.16 8.18 -6.87
C THR A 50 -0.49 7.23 -7.87
N SER A 51 0.25 6.26 -8.41
CA SER A 51 -0.30 5.27 -9.34
C SER A 51 -1.34 4.38 -8.67
N ASN A 52 -1.06 3.89 -7.45
CA ASN A 52 -2.01 3.09 -6.69
C ASN A 52 -3.28 3.87 -6.35
N PHE A 53 -3.15 5.17 -6.08
CA PHE A 53 -4.30 6.03 -5.83
C PHE A 53 -5.18 6.15 -7.08
N PHE A 54 -4.60 6.52 -8.23
CA PHE A 54 -5.37 6.68 -9.47
C PHE A 54 -5.97 5.37 -9.97
N PHE A 55 -5.23 4.26 -9.91
CA PHE A 55 -5.77 2.96 -10.27
C PHE A 55 -6.89 2.53 -9.31
N ASN A 56 -6.75 2.73 -8.00
CA ASN A 56 -7.85 2.42 -7.10
C ASN A 56 -9.06 3.33 -7.36
N LYS A 57 -8.85 4.63 -7.56
CA LYS A 57 -9.92 5.59 -7.84
C LYS A 57 -10.71 5.25 -9.11
N PHE A 58 -10.02 5.08 -10.24
CA PHE A 58 -10.68 4.89 -11.54
C PHE A 58 -11.08 3.44 -11.82
N TRP A 59 -10.30 2.44 -11.36
CA TRP A 59 -10.52 1.04 -11.74
C TRP A 59 -11.15 0.18 -10.63
N THR A 60 -10.77 0.41 -9.36
CA THR A 60 -11.33 -0.34 -8.23
C THR A 60 -12.66 0.24 -7.77
N PHE A 61 -12.77 1.57 -7.68
CA PHE A 61 -13.92 2.27 -7.10
C PHE A 61 -14.77 3.06 -8.11
N ASN A 62 -14.21 3.39 -9.29
CA ASN A 62 -14.87 4.19 -10.33
C ASN A 62 -15.46 5.50 -9.80
N ASP A 63 -14.73 6.16 -8.90
CA ASP A 63 -15.17 7.36 -8.20
C ASP A 63 -14.79 8.63 -9.00
N GLN A 64 -15.80 9.41 -9.37
CA GLN A 64 -15.66 10.67 -10.14
C GLN A 64 -15.60 11.92 -9.25
N ASN A 65 -15.48 11.76 -7.92
CA ASN A 65 -15.43 12.90 -7.02
C ASN A 65 -14.22 13.83 -7.31
N PRO A 66 -14.44 15.16 -7.31
CA PRO A 66 -13.42 16.15 -7.61
C PRO A 66 -12.40 16.36 -6.48
N ASP A 67 -12.67 15.89 -5.26
CA ASP A 67 -11.83 16.11 -4.08
C ASP A 67 -10.65 15.11 -3.97
N GLU A 68 -9.80 15.07 -4.99
CA GLU A 68 -8.72 14.10 -5.13
C GLU A 68 -7.67 14.20 -4.02
N LEU A 69 -7.38 15.42 -3.55
CA LEU A 69 -6.40 15.68 -2.49
C LEU A 69 -6.86 15.17 -1.12
N ILE A 70 -8.17 15.24 -0.83
CA ILE A 70 -8.73 14.74 0.43
C ILE A 70 -8.72 13.21 0.44
N GLN A 71 -9.06 12.58 -0.69
CA GLN A 71 -9.00 11.12 -0.82
C GLN A 71 -7.55 10.60 -0.75
N TYR A 72 -6.60 11.28 -1.39
CA TYR A 72 -5.19 10.91 -1.32
C TYR A 72 -4.62 11.03 0.10
N SER A 73 -4.94 12.12 0.82
CA SER A 73 -4.48 12.30 2.21
C SER A 73 -5.09 11.28 3.17
N LYS A 74 -6.36 10.91 2.99
CA LYS A 74 -6.99 9.78 3.71
C LYS A 74 -6.30 8.45 3.41
N TYR A 75 -6.09 8.13 2.13
CA TYR A 75 -5.38 6.91 1.69
C TYR A 75 -4.00 6.82 2.34
N LEU A 76 -3.23 7.93 2.30
CA LEU A 76 -1.89 8.00 2.88
C LEU A 76 -1.94 7.83 4.41
N SER A 77 -2.91 8.45 5.07
CA SER A 77 -3.10 8.32 6.52
C SER A 77 -3.39 6.87 6.92
N PHE A 78 -4.27 6.18 6.19
CA PHE A 78 -4.56 4.77 6.44
C PHE A 78 -3.37 3.85 6.13
N ALA A 79 -2.62 4.15 5.07
CA ALA A 79 -1.38 3.43 4.76
C ALA A 79 -0.33 3.58 5.88
N LEU A 80 -0.18 4.77 6.45
CA LEU A 80 0.69 5.01 7.61
C LEU A 80 0.23 4.25 8.85
N ILE A 81 -1.08 4.22 9.13
CA ILE A 81 -1.64 3.41 10.23
C ILE A 81 -1.38 1.93 9.97
N GLY A 82 -1.57 1.46 8.73
CA GLY A 82 -1.26 0.10 8.31
C GLY A 82 0.21 -0.26 8.53
N LEU A 83 1.14 0.67 8.28
CA LEU A 83 2.56 0.48 8.56
C LEU A 83 2.84 0.36 10.07
N GLY A 84 2.15 1.17 10.89
CA GLY A 84 2.17 1.05 12.35
C GLY A 84 1.68 -0.32 12.82
N ILE A 85 0.53 -0.78 12.30
CA ILE A 85 -0.03 -2.11 12.58
C ILE A 85 0.95 -3.21 12.15
N ASN A 86 1.57 -3.09 10.97
CA ASN A 86 2.56 -4.06 10.48
C ASN A 86 3.70 -4.21 11.49
N THR A 87 4.28 -3.09 11.89
CA THR A 87 5.43 -3.02 12.80
C THR A 87 5.05 -3.59 14.17
N PHE A 88 3.87 -3.23 14.67
CA PHE A 88 3.36 -3.72 15.96
C PHE A 88 3.14 -5.23 15.96
N ILE A 89 2.54 -5.79 14.89
CA ILE A 89 2.30 -7.24 14.76
C ILE A 89 3.62 -8.00 14.67
N ILE A 90 4.58 -7.52 13.87
CA ILE A 90 5.91 -8.13 13.75
C ILE A 90 6.60 -8.12 15.12
N TYR A 91 6.60 -6.97 15.81
CA TYR A 91 7.18 -6.84 17.13
C TYR A 91 6.56 -7.83 18.12
N LEU A 92 5.23 -7.96 18.14
CA LEU A 92 4.53 -8.86 19.05
C LEU A 92 4.83 -10.33 18.73
N LEU A 93 4.83 -10.73 17.45
CA LEU A 93 5.08 -12.11 17.02
C LEU A 93 6.52 -12.57 17.25
N ILE A 94 7.49 -11.67 17.06
CA ILE A 94 8.90 -12.00 17.33
C ILE A 94 9.16 -12.03 18.83
N ASN A 95 8.79 -10.96 19.54
CA ASN A 95 9.21 -10.78 20.93
C ASN A 95 8.39 -11.58 21.94
N LYS A 96 7.14 -11.98 21.62
CA LYS A 96 6.33 -12.85 22.50
C LYS A 96 6.27 -14.32 22.06
N ARG A 97 6.54 -14.65 20.80
CA ARG A 97 6.38 -16.02 20.27
C ARG A 97 7.64 -16.64 19.67
N ASP A 98 8.79 -15.93 19.70
CA ASP A 98 10.05 -16.37 19.08
C ASP A 98 9.85 -16.85 17.64
N MET A 99 8.87 -16.27 16.95
CA MET A 99 8.46 -16.73 15.64
C MET A 99 9.45 -16.21 14.60
N ASN A 100 9.83 -17.08 13.66
CA ASN A 100 10.76 -16.71 12.60
C ASN A 100 10.25 -15.47 11.83
N PHE A 101 11.13 -14.49 11.65
CA PHE A 101 10.83 -13.15 11.11
C PHE A 101 9.99 -13.20 9.83
N TYR A 102 10.28 -14.15 8.94
CA TYR A 102 9.58 -14.29 7.66
C TYR A 102 8.10 -14.68 7.83
N TRP A 103 7.80 -15.60 8.75
CA TRP A 103 6.41 -15.98 9.06
C TRP A 103 5.67 -14.84 9.76
N ALA A 104 6.34 -14.12 10.67
CA ALA A 104 5.76 -12.95 11.35
C ALA A 104 5.39 -11.85 10.36
N LYS A 105 6.30 -11.59 9.40
CA LYS A 105 6.09 -10.60 8.34
C LYS A 105 4.93 -10.97 7.42
N LEU A 106 4.79 -12.26 7.05
CA LEU A 106 3.70 -12.72 6.19
C LEU A 106 2.33 -12.48 6.84
N ILE A 107 2.18 -12.84 8.12
CA ILE A 107 0.94 -12.60 8.88
C ILE A 107 0.67 -11.10 9.00
N ALA A 108 1.69 -10.30 9.32
CA ALA A 108 1.56 -8.86 9.43
C ALA A 108 1.11 -8.21 8.11
N ILE A 109 1.65 -8.65 6.96
CA ILE A 109 1.25 -8.18 5.64
C ILE A 109 -0.21 -8.54 5.38
N ALA A 110 -0.63 -9.78 5.65
CA ALA A 110 -2.02 -10.20 5.43
C ALA A 110 -3.02 -9.34 6.23
N VAL A 111 -2.73 -9.08 7.51
CA VAL A 111 -3.58 -8.23 8.36
C VAL A 111 -3.61 -6.79 7.87
N VAL A 112 -2.48 -6.24 7.44
CA VAL A 112 -2.38 -4.86 6.98
C VAL A 112 -3.05 -4.65 5.63
N VAL A 113 -3.00 -5.64 4.74
CA VAL A 113 -3.75 -5.63 3.47
C VAL A 113 -5.25 -5.58 3.76
N LEU A 114 -5.74 -6.37 4.71
CA LEU A 114 -7.15 -6.34 5.12
C LEU A 114 -7.54 -4.98 5.75
N TRP A 115 -6.71 -4.45 6.64
CA TRP A 115 -6.91 -3.13 7.23
C TRP A 115 -6.98 -2.03 6.15
N ASN A 116 -6.00 -2.00 5.25
CA ASN A 116 -5.94 -1.01 4.17
C ASN A 116 -7.14 -1.14 3.23
N PHE A 117 -7.59 -2.35 2.91
CA PHE A 117 -8.78 -2.53 2.08
C PHE A 117 -10.04 -2.03 2.78
N ILE A 118 -10.27 -2.42 4.03
CA ILE A 118 -11.46 -2.02 4.80
C ILE A 118 -11.50 -0.50 4.99
N ALA A 119 -10.36 0.11 5.34
CA ALA A 119 -10.27 1.54 5.55
C ALA A 119 -10.53 2.32 4.25
N ASN A 120 -9.91 1.92 3.14
CA ASN A 120 -10.14 2.59 1.87
C ASN A 120 -11.56 2.39 1.34
N TYR A 121 -12.11 1.18 1.49
CA TYR A 121 -13.49 0.88 1.08
C TYR A 121 -14.54 1.68 1.87
N ASN A 122 -14.37 1.81 3.19
CA ASN A 122 -15.38 2.46 4.04
C ASN A 122 -15.18 3.97 4.24
N PHE A 123 -13.99 4.54 4.00
CA PHE A 123 -13.72 5.94 4.37
C PHE A 123 -13.12 6.80 3.26
N THR A 124 -12.44 6.18 2.29
CA THR A 124 -11.77 6.91 1.20
C THR A 124 -12.65 7.01 -0.05
N PHE A 125 -13.44 5.98 -0.36
CA PHE A 125 -14.25 5.89 -1.58
C PHE A 125 -15.76 5.75 -1.30
N ILE A 126 -16.27 6.55 -0.36
CA ILE A 126 -17.72 6.79 -0.15
C ILE A 126 -18.13 8.04 -0.89
#